data_AF-A0A8J2SJK0-F1
#
_entry.id   AF-A0A8J2SJK0-F1
#
_cell.length_a   1.000
_cell.length_b   1.000
_cell.length_c   1.000
_cell.angle_alpha   90.00
_cell.angle_beta   90.00
_cell.angle_gamma   90.00
#
_symmetry.space_group_name_H-M   'P 1'
#
loop_
_entity.id
_entity.type
_entity.pdbx_description
1 polymer ?
#
loop_
_entity_poly.entity_id
_entity_poly.type
_entity_poly.pdbx_seq_one_letter_code
_entity_poly.pdbx_strand_id
1 'polypeptide(L)'
;MAAALGEANAPPAAAPEEEETPRFSVGELVEVKPRTFPGMNKPGGTATIRKVHDEREKDGGPMKDGSVKRTTGFTYAVKYVLNGSEKRVDAQWISAKVEVSREEAQDARREEAAKRKAEREAEEARKLQEEAERQARKRAAREKVKQLRAAKAARSQPPPAKKPRVAAPASVAEAAPAPPPPPPVAEEPADVKWMRGVLAAAPRESPDEVDLEALFAAALAVPPPPGASNDEAAVRDLLGKLEADNCVMVCEGTVFLV
;
A
#
# COMPACT_ATOMS: atom_id res chain seq x y z
N MET A 1 7.04 -15.64 -88.09
CA MET A 1 7.90 -16.24 -87.06
C MET A 1 7.05 -16.48 -85.82
N ALA A 2 7.04 -17.73 -85.31
CA ALA A 2 6.63 -18.22 -83.98
C ALA A 2 5.18 -17.90 -83.49
N ALA A 3 4.27 -18.87 -83.25
CA ALA A 3 4.18 -19.86 -82.15
C ALA A 3 3.97 -19.18 -80.76
N ALA A 4 3.04 -19.49 -79.87
CA ALA A 4 2.21 -20.68 -79.54
C ALA A 4 0.91 -20.23 -78.79
N LEU A 5 -0.28 -20.85 -78.91
CA LEU A 5 -0.82 -21.99 -78.12
C LEU A 5 -0.29 -22.02 -76.67
N GLY A 6 -1.10 -21.78 -75.63
CA GLY A 6 -2.01 -22.78 -75.04
C GLY A 6 -1.48 -23.18 -73.64
N GLU A 7 -2.38 -23.57 -72.73
CA GLU A 7 -2.08 -24.08 -71.36
C GLU A 7 -1.49 -23.07 -70.35
N ALA A 8 -1.75 -23.11 -69.05
CA ALA A 8 -2.76 -23.70 -68.19
C ALA A 8 -2.45 -23.16 -66.79
N ASN A 9 -3.50 -23.02 -65.97
CA ASN A 9 -3.48 -23.42 -64.56
C ASN A 9 -2.35 -22.91 -63.64
N ALA A 10 -2.66 -21.90 -62.83
CA ALA A 10 -2.32 -21.89 -61.41
C ALA A 10 -3.09 -20.77 -60.68
N PRO A 11 -4.22 -21.04 -60.01
CA PRO A 11 -4.60 -20.22 -58.87
C PRO A 11 -3.45 -20.23 -57.85
N PRO A 12 -3.18 -19.13 -57.14
CA PRO A 12 -2.13 -19.11 -56.13
C PRO A 12 -2.35 -20.25 -55.15
N ALA A 13 -1.28 -21.05 -55.04
CA ALA A 13 -1.00 -22.10 -54.08
C ALA A 13 -2.01 -22.20 -52.93
N ALA A 14 -2.60 -23.40 -52.85
CA ALA A 14 -3.18 -23.99 -51.66
C ALA A 14 -2.65 -23.33 -50.38
N ALA A 15 -3.50 -22.50 -49.78
CA ALA A 15 -3.50 -22.37 -48.33
C ALA A 15 -3.60 -23.79 -47.78
N PRO A 16 -2.81 -24.14 -46.75
CA PRO A 16 -2.82 -25.47 -46.18
C PRO A 16 -4.26 -25.88 -45.96
N GLU A 17 -4.59 -27.11 -46.36
CA GLU A 17 -5.74 -27.81 -45.84
C GLU A 17 -5.56 -27.84 -44.32
N GLU A 18 -6.01 -26.77 -43.67
CA GLU A 18 -6.40 -26.82 -42.29
C GLU A 18 -7.43 -27.92 -42.31
N GLU A 19 -7.07 -29.06 -41.71
CA GLU A 19 -8.03 -29.95 -41.10
C GLU A 19 -8.91 -29.05 -40.24
N GLU A 20 -9.95 -28.48 -40.86
CA GLU A 20 -10.87 -27.56 -40.20
C GLU A 20 -11.69 -28.44 -39.30
N THR A 21 -11.11 -28.75 -38.14
CA THR A 21 -11.76 -29.45 -37.06
C THR A 21 -13.09 -28.76 -36.83
N PRO A 22 -14.20 -29.51 -36.75
CA PRO A 22 -15.50 -28.92 -36.50
C PRO A 22 -15.38 -28.04 -35.27
N ARG A 23 -15.68 -26.74 -35.42
CA ARG A 23 -15.45 -25.72 -34.38
C ARG A 23 -16.21 -26.04 -33.09
N PHE A 24 -17.19 -26.93 -33.18
CA PHE A 24 -17.97 -27.40 -32.05
C PHE A 24 -18.25 -28.89 -32.16
N SER A 25 -18.22 -29.59 -31.02
CA SER A 25 -18.44 -31.04 -30.94
C SER A 25 -19.90 -31.39 -30.62
N VAL A 26 -20.33 -32.61 -30.98
CA VAL A 26 -21.64 -33.12 -30.56
C VAL A 26 -21.67 -33.24 -29.04
N GLY A 27 -22.67 -32.64 -28.40
CA GLY A 27 -22.83 -32.59 -26.95
C GLY A 27 -22.38 -31.28 -26.29
N GLU A 28 -21.74 -30.38 -27.03
CA GLU A 28 -21.26 -29.11 -26.50
C GLU A 28 -22.40 -28.11 -26.27
N LEU A 29 -22.33 -27.38 -25.16
CA LEU A 29 -23.28 -26.33 -24.81
C LEU A 29 -22.83 -25.01 -25.46
N VAL A 30 -23.63 -24.53 -26.39
CA VAL A 30 -23.32 -23.35 -27.20
C VAL A 30 -24.42 -22.30 -27.08
N GLU A 31 -24.07 -21.06 -27.39
CA GLU A 31 -25.02 -19.95 -27.44
C GLU A 31 -25.31 -19.60 -28.90
N VAL A 32 -26.56 -19.73 -29.31
CA VAL A 32 -27.00 -19.43 -30.68
C VAL A 32 -27.57 -18.02 -30.73
N LYS A 33 -27.04 -17.19 -31.62
CA LYS A 33 -27.52 -15.82 -31.80
C LYS A 33 -28.95 -15.80 -32.38
N PRO A 34 -29.81 -14.86 -31.93
CA PRO A 34 -31.14 -14.71 -32.49
C PRO A 34 -31.07 -14.31 -33.96
N ARG A 35 -31.95 -14.91 -34.77
CA ARG A 35 -32.06 -14.60 -36.20
C ARG A 35 -33.52 -14.39 -36.58
N THR A 36 -33.76 -13.28 -37.26
CA THR A 36 -35.04 -12.96 -37.86
C THR A 36 -34.98 -13.27 -39.35
N PHE A 37 -35.65 -14.34 -39.77
CA PHE A 37 -35.94 -14.57 -41.18
C PHE A 37 -37.37 -14.07 -41.48
N PRO A 38 -37.67 -13.53 -42.68
CA PRO A 38 -39.03 -13.14 -43.05
C PRO A 38 -39.99 -14.32 -42.85
N GLY A 39 -40.94 -14.19 -41.92
CA GLY A 39 -41.91 -15.23 -41.58
C GLY A 39 -41.47 -16.29 -40.56
N MET A 40 -40.24 -16.24 -40.02
CA MET A 40 -39.80 -17.18 -38.98
C MET A 40 -38.81 -16.51 -38.01
N ASN A 41 -39.26 -16.25 -36.78
CA ASN A 41 -38.40 -15.77 -35.71
C ASN A 41 -37.73 -16.97 -35.03
N LYS A 42 -36.40 -17.04 -35.06
CA LYS A 42 -35.63 -18.07 -34.35
C LYS A 42 -35.18 -17.48 -33.01
N PRO A 43 -35.76 -17.93 -31.88
CA PRO A 43 -35.33 -17.46 -30.57
C PRO A 43 -33.89 -17.91 -30.38
N GLY A 44 -32.96 -16.95 -30.38
CA GLY A 44 -31.60 -17.21 -29.94
C GLY A 44 -31.59 -17.70 -28.49
N GLY A 45 -30.54 -18.40 -28.09
CA GLY A 45 -30.43 -18.91 -26.74
C GLY A 45 -29.41 -20.04 -26.60
N THR A 46 -29.33 -20.58 -25.37
CA THR A 46 -28.44 -21.69 -25.07
C THR A 46 -28.98 -23.00 -25.68
N ALA A 47 -28.15 -23.70 -26.43
CA ALA A 47 -28.48 -24.93 -27.12
C ALA A 47 -27.34 -25.96 -27.05
N THR A 48 -27.67 -27.24 -27.19
CA THR A 48 -26.70 -28.33 -27.27
C THR A 48 -26.60 -28.84 -28.70
N ILE A 49 -25.40 -29.06 -29.20
CA ILE A 49 -25.20 -29.60 -30.55
C ILE A 49 -25.54 -31.09 -30.54
N ARG A 50 -26.46 -31.50 -31.41
CA ARG A 50 -26.93 -32.88 -31.54
C ARG A 50 -26.27 -33.62 -32.70
N LYS A 51 -25.95 -32.91 -33.78
CA LYS A 51 -25.33 -33.49 -34.97
C LYS A 51 -24.54 -32.43 -35.72
N VAL A 52 -23.32 -32.76 -36.12
CA VAL A 52 -22.55 -31.98 -37.09
C VAL A 52 -22.83 -32.58 -38.46
N HIS A 53 -23.25 -31.74 -39.40
CA HIS A 53 -23.37 -32.08 -40.79
C HIS A 53 -22.18 -31.49 -41.53
N ASP A 54 -21.30 -32.36 -42.02
CA ASP A 54 -20.29 -31.98 -42.99
C ASP A 54 -20.93 -32.05 -44.38
N GLU A 55 -21.13 -30.89 -45.02
CA GLU A 55 -21.67 -30.82 -46.37
C GLU A 55 -20.57 -30.91 -47.44
N ARG A 56 -19.30 -31.14 -47.05
CA ARG A 56 -18.22 -31.45 -48.01
C ARG A 56 -18.33 -32.86 -48.60
N GLU A 57 -18.88 -33.82 -47.85
CA GLU A 57 -18.85 -35.24 -48.23
C GLU A 57 -20.07 -35.69 -49.06
N LYS A 58 -21.12 -34.87 -49.19
CA LYS A 58 -22.25 -35.16 -50.07
C LYS A 58 -22.53 -34.01 -51.02
N ASP A 59 -22.14 -34.25 -52.27
CA ASP A 59 -22.71 -33.74 -53.52
C ASP A 59 -24.20 -33.41 -53.36
N GLY A 60 -24.47 -32.17 -52.97
CA GLY A 60 -25.68 -31.81 -52.24
C GLY A 60 -26.56 -30.78 -52.94
N GLY A 61 -26.40 -30.58 -54.25
CA GLY A 61 -27.24 -29.73 -55.09
C GLY A 61 -27.29 -28.24 -54.69
N PRO A 62 -27.77 -27.37 -55.59
CA PRO A 62 -27.91 -25.94 -55.29
C PRO A 62 -28.88 -25.74 -54.12
N MET A 63 -28.50 -24.87 -53.18
CA MET A 63 -29.39 -24.41 -52.12
C MET A 63 -30.67 -23.82 -52.72
N LYS A 64 -31.79 -24.00 -52.00
CA LYS A 64 -33.12 -23.43 -52.34
C LYS A 64 -33.12 -21.89 -52.43
N ASP A 65 -32.03 -21.23 -51.99
CA ASP A 65 -31.81 -19.78 -51.98
C ASP A 65 -30.80 -19.28 -53.05
N GLY A 66 -30.27 -20.13 -53.93
CA GLY A 66 -29.43 -19.69 -55.06
C GLY A 66 -28.09 -19.03 -54.72
N SER A 67 -27.64 -19.04 -53.46
CA SER A 67 -26.35 -18.50 -53.05
C SER A 67 -25.21 -19.51 -53.28
N VAL A 68 -24.14 -19.04 -53.93
CA VAL A 68 -23.09 -19.89 -54.52
C VAL A 68 -22.06 -20.41 -53.52
N LYS A 69 -21.97 -19.88 -52.28
CA LYS A 69 -21.00 -20.36 -51.28
C LYS A 69 -21.53 -20.19 -49.86
N ARG A 70 -21.53 -21.26 -49.05
CA ARG A 70 -21.59 -21.15 -47.58
C ARG A 70 -20.18 -20.89 -47.06
N THR A 71 -20.02 -19.86 -46.25
CA THR A 71 -18.71 -19.38 -45.75
C THR A 71 -18.02 -20.36 -44.81
N THR A 72 -18.72 -21.38 -44.30
CA THR A 72 -18.18 -22.43 -43.45
C THR A 72 -18.87 -23.74 -43.82
N GLY A 73 -18.18 -24.71 -44.43
CA GLY A 73 -18.75 -25.96 -44.98
C GLY A 73 -19.41 -26.92 -43.96
N PHE A 74 -19.57 -26.50 -42.71
CA PHE A 74 -20.22 -27.26 -41.64
C PHE A 74 -21.54 -26.61 -41.22
N THR A 75 -22.58 -27.42 -41.10
CA THR A 75 -23.81 -26.99 -40.44
C THR A 75 -24.13 -27.85 -39.23
N TYR A 76 -24.71 -27.23 -38.21
CA TYR A 76 -24.95 -27.88 -36.93
C TYR A 76 -26.45 -28.04 -36.71
N ALA A 77 -26.87 -29.21 -36.24
CA ALA A 77 -28.19 -29.42 -35.70
C ALA A 77 -28.12 -29.19 -34.18
N VAL A 78 -28.83 -28.18 -33.69
CA VAL A 78 -28.82 -27.76 -32.30
C VAL A 78 -30.19 -28.01 -31.65
N LYS A 79 -30.18 -28.36 -30.36
CA LYS A 79 -31.37 -28.51 -29.53
C LYS A 79 -31.35 -27.48 -28.42
N TYR A 80 -32.34 -26.60 -28.38
CA TYR A 80 -32.43 -25.56 -27.36
C TYR A 80 -32.81 -26.15 -26.00
N VAL A 81 -32.26 -25.57 -24.93
CA VAL A 81 -32.54 -25.99 -23.54
C VAL A 81 -34.01 -25.71 -23.16
N LEU A 82 -34.56 -24.59 -23.63
CA LEU A 82 -35.92 -24.12 -23.33
C LEU A 82 -37.00 -24.66 -24.29
N ASN A 83 -36.72 -25.79 -24.95
CA ASN A 83 -37.56 -26.47 -25.94
C ASN A 83 -37.45 -25.90 -27.38
N GLY A 84 -37.37 -26.80 -28.36
CA GLY A 84 -37.12 -26.47 -29.77
C GLY A 84 -35.84 -27.07 -30.33
N SER A 85 -35.79 -27.28 -31.64
CA SER A 85 -34.58 -27.75 -32.33
C SER A 85 -34.43 -27.03 -33.66
N GLU A 86 -33.20 -26.69 -34.01
CA GLU A 86 -32.87 -26.07 -35.28
C GLU A 86 -31.87 -26.93 -36.03
N LYS A 87 -32.16 -27.13 -37.32
CA LYS A 87 -31.31 -27.91 -38.22
C LYS A 87 -30.63 -26.93 -39.15
N ARG A 88 -29.35 -27.20 -39.47
CA ARG A 88 -28.53 -26.41 -40.39
C ARG A 88 -28.18 -24.99 -39.90
N VAL A 89 -27.76 -24.88 -38.65
CA VAL A 89 -27.23 -23.63 -38.08
C VAL A 89 -25.75 -23.51 -38.49
N ASP A 90 -25.38 -22.43 -39.18
CA ASP A 90 -23.96 -22.22 -39.53
C ASP A 90 -23.12 -21.82 -38.31
N ALA A 91 -21.83 -22.13 -38.37
CA ALA A 91 -20.86 -21.79 -37.31
C ALA A 91 -20.84 -20.30 -36.97
N GLN A 92 -21.09 -19.42 -37.94
CA GLN A 92 -21.11 -17.96 -37.75
C GLN A 92 -22.15 -17.49 -36.71
N TRP A 93 -23.19 -18.30 -36.49
CA TRP A 93 -24.30 -17.97 -35.60
C TRP A 93 -24.24 -18.70 -34.26
N ILE A 94 -23.18 -19.47 -34.04
CA ILE A 94 -22.92 -20.22 -32.83
C ILE A 94 -21.69 -19.61 -32.18
N SER A 95 -21.84 -19.11 -30.97
CA SER A 95 -20.70 -18.76 -30.10
C SER A 95 -20.49 -19.87 -29.09
N ALA A 96 -19.23 -20.30 -28.95
CA ALA A 96 -18.83 -21.14 -27.83
C ALA A 96 -19.23 -20.38 -26.56
N LYS A 97 -20.11 -20.97 -25.76
CA LYS A 97 -20.26 -20.47 -24.41
C LYS A 97 -18.98 -20.93 -23.72
N VAL A 98 -18.01 -20.03 -23.62
CA VAL A 98 -16.79 -20.28 -22.85
C VAL A 98 -17.27 -20.51 -21.43
N GLU A 99 -17.49 -21.78 -21.10
CA GLU A 99 -17.50 -22.22 -19.72
C GLU A 99 -16.07 -21.97 -19.24
N VAL A 100 -15.84 -20.77 -18.69
CA VAL A 100 -14.75 -20.57 -17.75
C VAL A 100 -14.95 -21.69 -16.74
N SER A 101 -14.06 -22.69 -16.77
CA SER A 101 -14.22 -23.87 -15.95
C SER A 101 -14.38 -23.38 -14.52
N ARG A 102 -15.34 -23.95 -13.79
CA ARG A 102 -15.61 -23.58 -12.40
C ARG A 102 -14.33 -23.62 -11.55
N GLU A 103 -13.34 -24.41 -11.95
CA GLU A 103 -11.98 -24.45 -11.39
C GLU A 103 -11.17 -23.18 -11.66
N GLU A 104 -11.09 -22.68 -12.89
CA GLU A 104 -10.31 -21.48 -13.22
C GLU A 104 -10.89 -20.22 -12.52
N ALA A 105 -12.21 -20.13 -12.43
CA ALA A 105 -12.87 -19.07 -11.68
C ALA A 105 -12.65 -19.20 -10.16
N GLN A 106 -12.42 -20.41 -9.64
CA GLN A 106 -12.10 -20.65 -8.23
C GLN A 106 -10.62 -20.39 -7.94
N ASP A 107 -9.72 -20.75 -8.85
CA ASP A 107 -8.29 -20.53 -8.70
C ASP A 107 -7.93 -19.04 -8.82
N ALA A 108 -8.56 -18.30 -9.75
CA ALA A 108 -8.41 -16.85 -9.81
C ALA A 108 -8.88 -16.15 -8.51
N ARG A 109 -9.96 -16.64 -7.88
CA ARG A 109 -10.43 -16.12 -6.58
C ARG A 109 -9.50 -16.48 -5.43
N ARG A 110 -8.89 -17.67 -5.44
CA ARG A 110 -7.92 -18.10 -4.43
C ARG A 110 -6.62 -17.30 -4.55
N GLU A 111 -6.17 -17.04 -5.77
CA GLU A 111 -4.96 -16.26 -6.03
C GLU A 111 -5.13 -14.79 -5.61
N GLU A 112 -6.28 -14.18 -5.93
CA GLU A 112 -6.58 -12.81 -5.46
C GLU A 112 -6.69 -12.74 -3.93
N ALA A 113 -7.30 -13.75 -3.29
CA ALA A 113 -7.39 -13.83 -1.85
C ALA A 113 -6.01 -14.01 -1.18
N ALA A 114 -5.14 -14.83 -1.77
CA ALA A 114 -3.77 -15.00 -1.29
C ALA A 114 -2.96 -13.71 -1.43
N LYS A 115 -3.12 -12.99 -2.54
CA LYS A 115 -2.45 -11.70 -2.77
C LYS A 115 -2.88 -10.63 -1.76
N ARG A 116 -4.19 -10.52 -1.49
CA ARG A 116 -4.70 -9.60 -0.46
C ARG A 116 -4.24 -9.97 0.95
N LYS A 117 -4.11 -11.27 1.25
CA LYS A 117 -3.58 -11.73 2.54
C LYS A 117 -2.10 -11.37 2.69
N ALA A 118 -1.30 -11.61 1.66
CA ALA A 118 0.13 -11.26 1.65
C ALA A 118 0.35 -9.74 1.76
N GLU A 119 -0.49 -8.93 1.11
CA GLU A 119 -0.40 -7.47 1.21
C GLU A 119 -0.72 -6.96 2.62
N ARG A 120 -1.76 -7.51 3.28
CA ARG A 120 -2.05 -7.20 4.68
C ARG A 120 -0.92 -7.60 5.62
N GLU A 121 -0.34 -8.77 5.42
CA GLU A 121 0.76 -9.26 6.26
C GLU A 121 2.03 -8.41 6.07
N ALA A 122 2.29 -7.94 4.84
CA ALA A 122 3.39 -7.02 4.56
C ALA A 122 3.16 -5.63 5.20
N GLU A 123 1.93 -5.11 5.17
CA GLU A 123 1.59 -3.84 5.83
C GLU A 123 1.74 -3.95 7.35
N GLU A 124 1.29 -5.05 7.95
CA GLU A 124 1.40 -5.30 9.38
C GLU A 124 2.87 -5.48 9.82
N ALA A 125 3.67 -6.20 9.03
CA ALA A 125 5.10 -6.32 9.27
C ALA A 125 5.82 -4.96 9.20
N ARG A 126 5.41 -4.08 8.28
CA ARG A 126 5.97 -2.73 8.18
C ARG A 126 5.62 -1.87 9.40
N LYS A 127 4.38 -1.95 9.90
CA LYS A 127 3.95 -1.25 11.13
C LYS A 127 4.73 -1.75 12.35
N LEU A 128 4.93 -3.05 12.47
CA LEU A 128 5.72 -3.63 13.56
C LEU A 128 7.19 -3.18 13.51
N GLN A 129 7.78 -3.09 12.31
CA GLN A 129 9.14 -2.56 12.15
C GLN A 129 9.24 -1.08 12.55
N GLU A 130 8.29 -0.25 12.12
CA GLU A 130 8.24 1.17 12.47
C GLU A 130 8.05 1.36 13.99
N GLU A 131 7.18 0.58 14.62
CA GLU A 131 6.98 0.63 16.07
C GLU A 131 8.24 0.16 16.82
N ALA A 132 8.90 -0.89 16.35
CA ALA A 132 10.15 -1.38 16.94
C ALA A 132 11.27 -0.32 16.84
N GLU A 133 11.38 0.38 15.71
CA GLU A 133 12.32 1.50 15.56
C GLU A 133 11.99 2.66 16.51
N ARG A 134 10.70 3.02 16.64
CA ARG A 134 10.26 4.05 17.59
C ARG A 134 10.62 3.66 19.03
N GLN A 135 10.39 2.41 19.42
CA GLN A 135 10.76 1.91 20.74
C GLN A 135 12.29 1.88 20.94
N ALA A 136 13.06 1.51 19.92
CA ALA A 136 14.52 1.51 19.98
C ALA A 136 15.08 2.95 20.16
N ARG A 137 14.53 3.92 19.42
CA ARG A 137 14.86 5.35 19.59
C ARG A 137 14.51 5.85 20.98
N LYS A 138 13.33 5.50 21.51
CA LYS A 138 12.92 5.85 22.88
C LYS A 138 13.88 5.27 23.92
N ARG A 139 14.32 4.01 23.76
CA ARG A 139 15.34 3.41 24.64
C ARG A 139 16.69 4.11 24.54
N ALA A 140 17.13 4.45 23.33
CA ALA A 140 18.37 5.19 23.11
C ALA A 140 18.33 6.59 23.74
N ALA A 141 17.20 7.30 23.64
CA ALA A 141 16.99 8.60 24.29
C ALA A 141 17.07 8.48 25.81
N ARG A 142 16.40 7.49 26.42
CA ARG A 142 16.47 7.22 27.87
C ARG A 142 17.90 6.92 28.34
N GLU A 143 18.66 6.13 27.60
CA GLU A 143 20.08 5.89 27.90
C GLU A 143 20.92 7.16 27.80
N LYS A 144 20.65 8.02 26.80
CA LYS A 144 21.32 9.33 26.69
C LYS A 144 21.00 10.24 27.87
N VAL A 145 19.74 10.32 28.32
CA VAL A 145 19.35 11.07 29.52
C VAL A 145 20.06 10.54 30.75
N LYS A 146 20.12 9.21 30.92
CA LYS A 146 20.82 8.57 32.02
C LYS A 146 22.32 8.91 32.02
N GLN A 147 22.97 8.93 30.87
CA GLN A 147 24.37 9.35 30.73
C GLN A 147 24.56 10.82 31.08
N LEU A 148 23.67 11.71 30.63
CA LEU A 148 23.72 13.14 30.96
C LEU A 148 23.54 13.37 32.48
N ARG A 149 22.59 12.67 33.12
CA ARG A 149 22.41 12.71 34.58
C ARG A 149 23.66 12.21 35.31
N ALA A 150 24.26 11.10 34.87
CA ALA A 150 25.48 10.56 35.46
C ALA A 150 26.69 11.51 35.29
N ALA A 151 26.86 12.11 34.11
CA ALA A 151 27.92 13.09 33.85
C ALA A 151 27.73 14.37 34.67
N LYS A 152 26.48 14.84 34.81
CA LYS A 152 26.14 15.99 35.65
C LYS A 152 26.43 15.72 37.13
N ALA A 153 26.10 14.52 37.61
CA ALA A 153 26.43 14.07 38.97
C ALA A 153 27.94 13.93 39.20
N ALA A 154 28.70 13.43 38.21
CA ALA A 154 30.16 13.34 38.30
C ALA A 154 30.82 14.74 38.31
N ARG A 155 30.26 15.71 37.58
CA ARG A 155 30.73 17.09 37.55
C ARG A 155 30.39 17.88 38.82
N SER A 156 29.32 17.51 39.53
CA SER A 156 28.96 18.11 40.81
C SER A 156 29.66 17.46 42.01
N GLN A 157 30.38 16.35 41.83
CA GLN A 157 31.27 15.85 42.87
C GLN A 157 32.50 16.76 43.00
N PRO A 158 32.79 17.30 44.20
CA PRO A 158 34.00 18.08 44.42
C PRO A 158 35.22 17.18 44.21
N PRO A 159 36.33 17.71 43.64
CA PRO A 159 37.53 16.91 43.41
C PRO A 159 37.99 16.26 44.72
N PRO A 160 38.46 15.00 44.70
CA PRO A 160 38.88 14.31 45.92
C PRO A 160 39.98 15.12 46.60
N ALA A 161 39.72 15.51 47.85
CA ALA A 161 40.59 16.34 48.65
C ALA A 161 42.02 15.77 48.67
N LYS A 162 42.94 16.45 47.97
CA LYS A 162 44.38 16.18 48.10
C LYS A 162 44.78 16.48 49.54
N LYS A 163 45.32 15.46 50.22
CA LYS A 163 45.87 15.53 51.57
C LYS A 163 46.82 16.74 51.72
N PRO A 164 46.80 17.46 52.86
CA PRO A 164 47.67 18.60 53.06
C PRO A 164 49.12 18.14 53.19
N ARG A 165 49.98 18.61 52.28
CA ARG A 165 51.43 18.49 52.38
C ARG A 165 51.94 19.64 53.25
N VAL A 166 52.76 19.25 54.23
CA VAL A 166 53.33 20.06 55.31
C VAL A 166 54.06 21.32 54.81
N ALA A 167 53.94 22.35 55.64
CA ALA A 167 54.44 23.73 55.59
C ALA A 167 55.87 23.98 55.08
N ALA A 168 56.06 25.15 54.45
CA ALA A 168 56.99 26.22 54.89
C ALA A 168 56.96 27.43 53.93
N PRO A 169 57.33 28.65 54.37
CA PRO A 169 56.63 29.88 53.96
C PRO A 169 57.46 30.90 53.14
N ALA A 170 56.71 31.93 52.70
CA ALA A 170 57.13 33.28 52.32
C ALA A 170 57.80 33.48 50.94
N SER A 171 57.16 34.26 50.07
CA SER A 171 57.47 35.69 49.94
C SER A 171 56.76 36.36 48.74
N VAL A 172 56.51 37.65 48.93
CA VAL A 172 56.27 38.73 47.94
C VAL A 172 54.88 38.85 47.29
N ALA A 173 54.35 40.06 47.48
CA ALA A 173 53.12 40.61 46.96
C ALA A 173 53.22 40.92 45.46
N GLU A 174 52.14 40.66 44.72
CA GLU A 174 51.80 41.44 43.54
C GLU A 174 50.28 41.55 43.46
N ALA A 175 49.81 42.79 43.52
CA ALA A 175 48.40 43.14 43.52
C ALA A 175 47.79 42.87 42.15
N ALA A 176 47.05 41.77 42.03
CA ALA A 176 46.15 41.50 40.90
C ALA A 176 44.73 41.98 41.24
N PRO A 177 43.99 42.52 40.25
CA PRO A 177 42.71 43.19 40.46
C PRO A 177 41.63 42.25 41.00
N ALA A 178 40.69 42.83 41.73
CA ALA A 178 39.55 42.16 42.35
C ALA A 178 38.87 41.16 41.40
N PRO A 179 38.43 39.98 41.91
CA PRO A 179 37.65 39.05 41.12
C PRO A 179 36.39 39.78 40.61
N PRO A 180 35.99 39.61 39.33
CA PRO A 180 34.75 40.17 38.85
C PRO A 180 33.61 39.68 39.76
N PRO A 181 32.64 40.55 40.09
CA PRO A 181 31.51 40.15 40.90
C PRO A 181 30.84 38.91 40.27
N PRO A 182 30.36 37.95 41.09
CA PRO A 182 29.61 36.83 40.54
C PRO A 182 28.48 37.37 39.66
N PRO A 183 28.21 36.77 38.49
CA PRO A 183 27.13 37.22 37.64
C PRO A 183 25.84 37.27 38.48
N PRO A 184 25.00 38.31 38.30
CA PRO A 184 23.74 38.39 39.03
C PRO A 184 23.00 37.08 38.81
N VAL A 185 22.46 36.50 39.89
CA VAL A 185 21.57 35.34 39.82
C VAL A 185 20.45 35.75 38.85
N ALA A 186 20.54 35.30 37.61
CA ALA A 186 19.56 35.61 36.60
C ALA A 186 18.26 34.98 37.09
N GLU A 187 17.34 35.83 37.53
CA GLU A 187 16.01 35.37 37.91
C GLU A 187 15.44 34.59 36.73
N GLU A 188 15.09 33.34 36.97
CA GLU A 188 14.51 32.47 35.96
C GLU A 188 13.29 33.18 35.37
N PRO A 189 13.24 33.42 34.04
CA PRO A 189 12.16 34.18 33.44
C PRO A 189 10.83 33.54 33.82
N ALA A 190 9.84 34.38 34.17
CA ALA A 190 8.56 33.93 34.72
C ALA A 190 7.88 32.85 33.85
N ASP A 191 8.09 32.91 32.54
CA ASP A 191 7.56 31.98 31.54
C ASP A 191 8.17 30.58 31.67
N VAL A 192 9.47 30.48 31.97
CA VAL A 192 10.16 29.20 32.18
C VAL A 192 9.76 28.58 33.51
N LYS A 193 9.61 29.42 34.56
CA LYS A 193 9.08 28.99 35.86
C LYS A 193 7.63 28.49 35.75
N TRP A 194 6.80 29.19 34.96
CA TRP A 194 5.44 28.77 34.66
C TRP A 194 5.42 27.44 33.89
N MET A 195 6.25 27.29 32.84
CA MET A 195 6.36 26.04 32.08
C MET A 195 6.83 24.86 32.93
N ARG A 196 7.73 25.07 33.90
CA ARG A 196 8.09 24.03 34.87
C ARG A 196 6.90 23.63 35.76
N GLY A 197 6.05 24.59 36.14
CA GLY A 197 4.80 24.32 36.84
C GLY A 197 3.81 23.52 35.99
N VAL A 198 3.68 23.86 34.70
CA VAL A 198 2.85 23.11 33.74
C VAL A 198 3.37 21.69 33.57
N LEU A 199 4.68 21.51 33.36
CA LEU A 199 5.32 20.20 33.30
C LEU A 199 5.11 19.40 34.60
N ALA A 200 5.12 20.05 35.76
CA ALA A 200 4.85 19.44 37.06
C ALA A 200 3.41 18.93 37.20
N ALA A 201 2.43 19.66 36.65
CA ALA A 201 1.01 19.37 36.77
C ALA A 201 0.45 18.48 35.64
N ALA A 202 1.14 18.38 34.50
CA ALA A 202 0.70 17.59 33.37
C ALA A 202 0.56 16.10 33.72
N PRO A 203 -0.51 15.42 33.26
CA PRO A 203 -0.70 14.00 33.52
C PRO A 203 0.40 13.19 32.83
N ARG A 204 0.95 12.21 33.56
CA ARG A 204 2.15 11.46 33.14
C ARG A 204 1.89 9.97 33.13
N GLU A 205 2.30 9.29 32.05
CA GLU A 205 2.35 7.83 32.01
C GLU A 205 3.56 7.27 32.79
N SER A 206 4.62 8.06 32.94
CA SER A 206 5.79 7.70 33.73
C SER A 206 6.42 8.94 34.36
N PRO A 207 7.18 8.82 35.48
CA PRO A 207 7.62 9.99 36.25
C PRO A 207 8.46 10.99 35.46
N ASP A 208 9.15 10.53 34.42
CA ASP A 208 10.03 11.33 33.55
C ASP A 208 9.42 11.62 32.15
N GLU A 209 8.21 11.15 31.83
CA GLU A 209 7.59 11.34 30.51
C GLU A 209 6.27 12.09 30.58
N VAL A 210 6.14 13.10 29.72
CA VAL A 210 4.91 13.86 29.52
C VAL A 210 4.57 13.83 28.04
N ASP A 211 3.37 13.38 27.70
CA ASP A 211 2.89 13.44 26.32
C ASP A 211 2.69 14.90 25.86
N LEU A 212 3.04 15.24 24.62
CA LEU A 212 2.96 16.64 24.14
C LEU A 212 1.51 17.16 24.16
N GLU A 213 0.53 16.34 23.79
CA GLU A 213 -0.87 16.77 23.77
C GLU A 213 -1.39 16.96 25.20
N ALA A 214 -1.05 16.05 26.10
CA ALA A 214 -1.33 16.19 27.52
C ALA A 214 -0.68 17.45 28.12
N LEU A 215 0.53 17.79 27.68
CA LEU A 215 1.24 19.00 28.10
C LEU A 215 0.52 20.27 27.61
N PHE A 216 0.09 20.32 26.35
CA PHE A 216 -0.67 21.47 25.84
C PHE A 216 -2.03 21.61 26.55
N ALA A 217 -2.71 20.50 26.80
CA ALA A 217 -3.94 20.50 27.59
C ALA A 217 -3.71 21.05 29.00
N ALA A 218 -2.60 20.67 29.65
CA ALA A 218 -2.20 21.21 30.95
C ALA A 218 -1.81 22.70 30.88
N ALA A 219 -1.13 23.13 29.81
CA ALA A 219 -0.77 24.53 29.58
C ALA A 219 -2.02 25.41 29.43
N LEU A 220 -3.06 24.91 28.78
CA LEU A 220 -4.35 25.61 28.68
C LEU A 220 -5.09 25.71 30.03
N ALA A 221 -4.88 24.74 30.92
CA ALA A 221 -5.50 24.73 32.24
C ALA A 221 -4.83 25.68 33.26
N VAL A 222 -3.57 26.07 33.03
CA VAL A 222 -2.82 26.96 33.92
C VAL A 222 -2.69 28.34 33.27
N PRO A 223 -3.18 29.42 33.90
CA PRO A 223 -3.09 30.77 33.31
C PRO A 223 -1.61 31.18 33.13
N PRO A 224 -1.24 31.76 31.98
CA PRO A 224 0.12 32.25 31.75
C PRO A 224 0.45 33.45 32.64
N PRO A 225 1.73 33.70 32.93
CA PRO A 225 2.16 34.97 33.49
C PRO A 225 1.86 36.13 32.53
N PRO A 226 1.70 37.36 33.05
CA PRO A 226 1.41 38.54 32.23
C PRO A 226 2.53 38.79 31.22
N GLY A 227 2.21 38.70 29.93
CA GLY A 227 3.17 38.85 28.82
C GLY A 227 3.55 37.54 28.12
N ALA A 228 3.15 36.38 28.66
CA ALA A 228 3.30 35.08 28.00
C ALA A 228 2.02 34.65 27.28
N SER A 229 2.17 33.81 26.25
CA SER A 229 1.04 33.14 25.60
C SER A 229 1.10 31.63 25.80
N ASN A 230 -0.08 31.01 25.86
CA ASN A 230 -0.25 29.56 25.97
C ASN A 230 -0.44 28.89 24.61
N ASP A 231 -0.15 29.61 23.52
CA ASP A 231 -0.25 29.06 22.17
C ASP A 231 0.77 27.95 21.96
N GLU A 232 0.43 26.98 21.14
CA GLU A 232 1.27 25.81 20.85
C GLU A 232 2.70 26.20 20.43
N ALA A 233 2.83 27.27 19.65
CA ALA A 233 4.12 27.81 19.21
C ALA A 233 4.96 28.39 20.37
N ALA A 234 4.33 29.12 21.29
CA ALA A 234 5.01 29.72 22.44
C ALA A 234 5.45 28.65 23.46
N VAL A 235 4.60 27.65 23.69
CA VAL A 235 4.92 26.50 24.54
C VAL A 235 6.08 25.68 23.93
N ARG A 236 6.11 25.50 22.60
CA ARG A 236 7.26 24.87 21.91
C ARG A 236 8.54 25.69 22.00
N ASP A 237 8.47 27.01 21.87
CA ASP A 237 9.63 27.89 22.04
C ASP A 237 10.23 27.80 23.46
N LEU A 238 9.37 27.76 24.48
CA LEU A 238 9.80 27.58 25.87
C LEU A 238 10.36 26.18 26.14
N LEU A 239 9.80 25.13 25.53
CA LEU A 239 10.39 23.78 25.56
C LEU A 239 11.78 23.77 24.91
N GLY A 240 11.97 24.48 23.79
CA GLY A 240 13.28 24.61 23.14
C GLY A 240 14.32 25.31 24.02
N LYS A 241 13.91 26.33 24.78
CA LYS A 241 14.79 26.98 25.78
C LYS A 241 15.18 26.02 26.91
N LEU A 242 14.21 25.27 27.44
CA LEU A 242 14.45 24.25 28.46
C LEU A 242 15.31 23.08 27.93
N GLU A 243 15.23 22.76 26.64
CA GLU A 243 16.08 21.76 25.98
C GLU A 243 17.52 22.26 25.83
N ALA A 244 17.71 23.53 25.46
CA ALA A 244 19.03 24.17 25.45
C ALA A 244 19.70 24.17 26.84
N ASP A 245 18.90 24.34 27.89
CA ASP A 245 19.34 24.27 29.29
C ASP A 245 19.49 22.82 29.82
N ASN A 246 19.33 21.79 28.97
CA ASN A 246 19.36 20.37 29.32
C ASN A 246 18.41 20.02 30.49
N CYS A 247 17.25 20.68 30.55
CA CYS A 247 16.20 20.40 31.54
C CYS A 247 15.11 19.47 30.99
N VAL A 248 14.89 19.48 29.67
CA VAL A 248 13.95 18.60 28.98
C VAL A 248 14.52 18.12 27.65
N MET A 249 13.96 17.04 27.10
CA MET A 249 14.25 16.55 25.76
C MET A 249 12.94 16.25 25.06
N VAL A 250 12.73 16.76 23.85
CA VAL A 250 11.50 16.52 23.08
C VAL A 250 11.78 15.50 21.98
N CYS A 251 11.02 14.41 21.93
CA CYS A 251 11.16 13.36 20.92
C CYS A 251 9.79 12.89 20.43
N GLU A 252 9.52 13.06 19.12
CA GLU A 252 8.34 12.51 18.41
C GLU A 252 7.01 12.60 19.20
N GLY A 253 6.69 13.79 19.72
CA GLY A 253 5.45 14.04 20.46
C GLY A 253 5.49 13.69 21.96
N THR A 254 6.66 13.45 22.54
CA THR A 254 6.81 13.21 23.98
C THR A 254 7.93 14.09 24.55
N VAL A 255 7.68 14.71 25.70
CA VAL A 255 8.66 15.46 26.48
C VAL A 255 9.22 14.59 27.59
N PHE A 256 10.55 14.49 27.66
CA PHE A 256 11.29 13.78 28.69
C PHE A 256 11.95 14.79 29.63
N LEU A 257 11.79 14.60 30.94
CA LEU A 257 12.42 15.44 31.97
C LEU A 257 13.85 14.96 32.24
N VAL A 258 14.86 15.84 32.18
CA VAL A 258 16.30 15.53 32.29
C VAL A 258 16.89 15.90 33.65
#